data_AF-A0A7M3ZXR6-F1
#
_entry.id   AF-A0A7M3ZXR6-F1
#
_cell.length_a   1.000
_cell.length_b   1.000
_cell.length_c   1.000
_cell.angle_alpha   90.00
_cell.angle_beta   90.00
_cell.angle_gamma   90.00
#
_symmetry.space_group_name_H-M   'P 1'
#
loop_
_entity.id
_entity.type
_entity.pdbx_description
1 polymer ?
#
loop_
_entity_poly.entity_id
_entity_poly.type
_entity_poly.pdbx_seq_one_letter_code
_entity_poly.pdbx_strand_id
1 'polypeptide(L)'
;MGGRERTYRPRARTVRSLDGARSPNAPPSQPLPAPEATQNGWFLPDPLSQRLHQKSALGRRTDGGILLTAEEVMFCHWYRHVPLPSGTPWFDEQLAVDPNLIQRTIALDVLRNGGERVVPVVHLEQRFGALPSATWAIRWERHELWT
;
A
#
# COMPACT_ATOMS: atom_id res chain seq x y z
N MET A 1 -12.19 -25.76 21.58
CA MET A 1 -13.31 -25.22 20.76
C MET A 1 -12.78 -24.91 19.37
N GLY A 2 -13.12 -25.75 18.39
CA GLY A 2 -12.58 -25.66 17.03
C GLY A 2 -13.13 -24.46 16.27
N GLY A 3 -12.29 -23.45 16.05
CA GLY A 3 -12.60 -22.37 15.12
C GLY A 3 -12.66 -22.96 13.71
N ARG A 4 -13.86 -22.97 13.12
CA ARG A 4 -14.04 -23.31 11.70
C ARG A 4 -13.05 -22.51 10.87
N GLU A 5 -12.09 -23.21 10.24
CA GLU A 5 -11.25 -22.66 9.19
C GLU A 5 -12.19 -22.08 8.13
N ARG A 6 -12.23 -20.75 8.03
CA ARG A 6 -13.03 -20.11 6.99
C ARG A 6 -12.37 -20.49 5.67
N THR A 7 -13.04 -21.32 4.87
CA THR A 7 -12.72 -21.56 3.46
C THR A 7 -12.93 -20.26 2.68
N TYR A 8 -12.01 -19.33 2.85
CA TYR A 8 -12.07 -18.00 2.31
C TYR A 8 -11.24 -17.97 1.04
N ARG A 9 -11.88 -18.26 -0.10
CA ARG A 9 -11.27 -17.95 -1.40
C ARG A 9 -11.11 -16.44 -1.49
N PRO A 10 -9.90 -15.90 -1.71
CA PRO A 10 -9.71 -14.47 -1.90
C PRO A 10 -10.63 -14.00 -3.01
N ARG A 11 -11.48 -12.99 -2.73
CA ARG A 11 -12.23 -12.33 -3.80
C ARG A 11 -11.23 -11.65 -4.72
N ALA A 12 -11.34 -11.93 -6.02
CA ALA A 12 -10.61 -11.17 -7.04
C ALA A 12 -10.84 -9.68 -6.79
N ARG A 13 -9.76 -8.93 -6.57
CA ARG A 13 -9.86 -7.49 -6.35
C ARG A 13 -10.17 -6.82 -7.67
N THR A 14 -11.10 -5.88 -7.65
CA THR A 14 -11.32 -4.97 -8.77
C THR A 14 -10.14 -4.01 -8.86
N VAL A 15 -9.36 -4.11 -9.93
CA VAL A 15 -8.25 -3.18 -10.24
C VAL A 15 -8.83 -1.96 -10.96
N ARG A 16 -8.32 -0.77 -10.65
CA ARG A 16 -8.63 0.43 -11.44
C ARG A 16 -7.75 0.45 -12.70
N SER A 17 -8.36 0.38 -13.88
CA SER A 17 -7.65 0.70 -15.13
C SER A 17 -7.24 2.17 -15.13
N LEU A 18 -6.05 2.47 -15.63
CA LEU A 18 -5.57 3.85 -15.79
C LEU A 18 -6.49 4.67 -16.72
N ASP A 19 -7.15 4.01 -17.69
CA ASP A 19 -7.85 4.68 -18.81
C ASP A 19 -9.37 4.36 -18.95
N GLY A 20 -10.05 3.81 -17.93
CA GLY A 20 -11.39 3.21 -18.07
C GLY A 20 -12.59 3.96 -17.46
N ALA A 21 -13.76 3.91 -18.14
CA ALA A 21 -15.07 4.37 -17.64
C ALA A 21 -15.51 3.61 -16.36
N ARG A 22 -16.41 4.24 -15.57
CA ARG A 22 -16.81 3.85 -14.20
C ARG A 22 -16.88 2.33 -13.95
N SER A 23 -15.84 1.82 -13.30
CA SER A 23 -15.77 0.47 -12.72
C SER A 23 -16.71 0.36 -11.50
N PRO A 24 -17.14 -0.86 -11.09
CA PRO A 24 -17.76 -1.11 -9.77
C PRO A 24 -16.92 -0.57 -8.60
N ASN A 25 -15.62 -0.39 -8.83
CA ASN A 25 -14.67 0.29 -7.95
C ASN A 25 -14.63 1.80 -8.25
N ALA A 26 -15.80 2.43 -8.36
CA ALA A 26 -15.90 3.86 -8.64
C ALA A 26 -15.31 4.65 -7.46
N PRO A 27 -14.59 5.77 -7.72
CA PRO A 27 -14.08 6.60 -6.65
C PRO A 27 -15.25 7.16 -5.81
N PRO A 28 -15.00 7.46 -4.52
CA PRO A 28 -15.97 8.17 -3.69
C PRO A 28 -16.41 9.48 -4.34
N SER A 29 -17.63 9.92 -4.02
CA SER A 29 -18.24 11.14 -4.57
C SER A 29 -17.39 12.39 -4.27
N GLN A 30 -16.72 12.40 -3.11
CA GLN A 30 -15.66 13.35 -2.79
C GLN A 30 -14.31 12.67 -3.03
N PRO A 31 -13.42 13.27 -3.85
CA PRO A 31 -12.09 12.74 -4.06
C PRO A 31 -11.28 12.64 -2.75
N LEU A 32 -10.53 11.56 -2.59
CA LEU A 32 -9.55 11.44 -1.51
C LEU A 32 -8.35 12.34 -1.81
N PRO A 33 -7.63 12.84 -0.79
CA PRO A 33 -6.40 13.60 -1.01
C PRO A 33 -5.35 12.70 -1.67
N ALA A 34 -4.61 13.26 -2.62
CA ALA A 34 -3.43 12.60 -3.17
C ALA A 34 -2.27 12.70 -2.16
N PRO A 35 -1.35 11.73 -2.12
CA PRO A 35 -0.19 11.82 -1.25
C PRO A 35 0.73 12.99 -1.62
N GLU A 36 1.32 13.64 -0.64
CA GLU A 36 2.23 14.77 -0.83
C GLU A 36 3.69 14.31 -0.69
N ALA A 37 4.58 14.83 -1.54
CA ALA A 37 5.99 14.49 -1.50
C ALA A 37 6.65 15.04 -0.21
N THR A 38 7.42 14.20 0.47
CA THR A 38 8.24 14.58 1.62
C THR A 38 9.67 14.05 1.44
N GLN A 39 10.59 14.44 2.34
CA GLN A 39 11.96 13.94 2.33
C GLN A 39 12.05 12.40 2.48
N ASN A 40 11.06 11.77 3.11
CA ASN A 40 11.11 10.37 3.53
C ASN A 40 10.03 9.50 2.86
N GLY A 41 9.35 10.00 1.83
CA GLY A 41 8.28 9.29 1.13
C GLY A 41 7.06 10.15 0.86
N TRP A 42 5.90 9.50 0.76
CA TRP A 42 4.64 10.12 0.33
C TRP A 42 3.65 10.23 1.50
N PHE A 43 3.38 11.44 1.96
CA PHE A 43 2.49 11.68 3.10
C PHE A 43 1.03 11.60 2.69
N LEU A 44 0.24 10.80 3.41
CA LEU A 44 -1.20 10.71 3.27
C LEU A 44 -1.86 11.04 4.61
N PRO A 45 -2.74 12.05 4.68
CA PRO A 45 -3.34 12.50 5.93
C PRO A 45 -4.49 11.61 6.42
N ASP A 46 -4.74 11.69 7.74
CA ASP A 46 -5.89 11.09 8.39
C ASP A 46 -7.21 11.73 7.88
N PRO A 47 -8.38 11.04 7.95
CA PRO A 47 -8.62 9.77 8.66
C PRO A 47 -8.39 8.50 7.83
N LEU A 48 -8.23 8.60 6.51
CA LEU A 48 -8.06 7.44 5.64
C LEU A 48 -6.83 6.62 6.02
N SER A 49 -5.70 7.29 6.21
CA SER A 49 -4.41 6.68 6.56
C SER A 49 -4.47 5.86 7.85
N GLN A 50 -5.26 6.29 8.84
CA GLN A 50 -5.46 5.55 10.08
C GLN A 50 -5.99 4.15 9.80
N ARG A 51 -7.04 4.04 8.98
CA ARG A 51 -7.63 2.74 8.62
C ARG A 51 -6.68 1.92 7.76
N LEU A 52 -5.96 2.54 6.81
CA LEU A 52 -4.98 1.86 5.98
C LEU A 52 -3.89 1.22 6.83
N HIS A 53 -3.33 1.96 7.78
CA HIS A 53 -2.30 1.45 8.68
C HIS A 53 -2.84 0.35 9.60
N GLN A 54 -3.92 0.61 10.34
CA GLN A 54 -4.41 -0.33 11.36
C GLN A 54 -4.95 -1.64 10.77
N LYS A 55 -5.61 -1.59 9.60
CA LYS A 55 -6.22 -2.79 9.00
C LYS A 55 -5.30 -3.48 8.01
N SER A 56 -4.50 -2.71 7.28
CA SER A 56 -3.68 -3.23 6.17
C SER A 56 -2.18 -3.14 6.43
N ALA A 57 -1.67 -2.55 7.51
CA ALA A 57 -0.23 -2.33 7.68
C ALA A 57 0.39 -1.66 6.45
N LEU A 58 -0.26 -0.60 5.96
CA LEU A 58 0.26 0.25 4.88
C LEU A 58 0.82 1.52 5.49
N GLY A 59 2.02 1.90 5.04
CA GLY A 59 2.73 3.08 5.48
C GLY A 59 3.20 3.05 6.93
N ARG A 60 4.12 3.96 7.27
CA ARG A 60 4.58 4.23 8.64
C ARG A 60 3.77 5.36 9.24
N ARG A 61 3.32 5.23 10.49
CA ARG A 61 2.62 6.32 11.20
C ARG A 61 3.53 7.53 11.39
N THR A 62 2.96 8.70 11.19
CA THR A 62 3.54 9.99 11.55
C THR A 62 2.51 10.82 12.32
N ASP A 63 2.88 12.05 12.70
CA ASP A 63 1.88 13.00 13.15
C ASP A 63 0.88 13.29 12.02
N GLY A 64 -0.41 13.25 12.33
CA GLY A 64 -1.51 13.52 11.40
C GLY A 64 -1.73 12.54 10.22
N GLY A 65 -0.96 11.44 10.07
CA GLY A 65 -1.12 10.56 8.91
C GLY A 65 -0.17 9.37 8.81
N ILE A 66 0.15 8.98 7.58
CA ILE A 66 1.17 7.96 7.26
C ILE A 66 2.12 8.43 6.17
N LEU A 67 3.34 7.91 6.19
CA LEU A 67 4.28 7.96 5.07
C LEU A 67 4.24 6.64 4.31
N LEU A 68 3.99 6.72 3.01
CA LEU A 68 3.95 5.59 2.08
C LEU A 68 5.23 5.54 1.25
N THR A 69 5.66 4.33 0.89
CA THR A 69 6.61 4.14 -0.21
C THR A 69 5.90 4.27 -1.57
N ALA A 70 6.65 4.44 -2.66
CA ALA A 70 6.07 4.59 -3.98
C ALA A 70 5.25 3.36 -4.42
N GLU A 71 5.72 2.14 -4.10
CA GLU A 71 4.95 0.92 -4.37
C GLU A 71 3.65 0.85 -3.55
N GLU A 72 3.63 1.39 -2.32
CA GLU A 72 2.42 1.47 -1.51
C GLU A 72 1.45 2.54 -2.02
N VAL A 73 1.94 3.65 -2.59
CA VAL A 73 1.10 4.64 -3.30
C VAL A 73 0.39 3.97 -4.47
N MET A 74 1.09 3.17 -5.29
CA MET A 74 0.49 2.40 -6.37
C MET A 74 -0.58 1.42 -5.86
N PHE A 75 -0.28 0.69 -4.79
CA PHE A 75 -1.26 -0.22 -4.18
C PHE A 75 -2.50 0.53 -3.67
N CYS A 76 -2.32 1.69 -3.04
CA CYS A 76 -3.42 2.52 -2.58
C CYS A 76 -4.23 3.10 -3.76
N HIS A 77 -3.57 3.42 -4.87
CA HIS A 77 -4.23 3.88 -6.08
C HIS A 77 -5.16 2.82 -6.66
N TRP A 78 -4.64 1.62 -6.87
CA TRP A 78 -5.41 0.53 -7.48
C TRP A 78 -6.55 0.03 -6.59
N TYR A 79 -6.33 -0.03 -5.27
CA TYR A 79 -7.22 -0.77 -4.38
C TYR A 79 -7.88 0.05 -3.28
N ARG A 80 -7.56 1.34 -3.14
CA ARG A 80 -8.07 2.21 -2.07
C ARG A 80 -8.55 3.58 -2.56
N HIS A 81 -8.59 3.80 -3.87
CA HIS A 81 -9.05 5.03 -4.51
C HIS A 81 -8.20 6.28 -4.20
N VAL A 82 -6.98 6.10 -3.71
CA VAL A 82 -6.06 7.21 -3.49
C VAL A 82 -5.60 7.74 -4.86
N PRO A 83 -5.73 9.04 -5.18
CA PRO A 83 -5.21 9.56 -6.44
C PRO A 83 -3.69 9.49 -6.46
N LEU A 84 -3.11 9.40 -7.67
CA LEU A 84 -1.68 9.62 -7.82
C LEU A 84 -1.39 11.12 -7.63
N PRO A 85 -0.26 11.50 -7.00
CA PRO A 85 0.08 12.90 -6.70
C PRO A 85 -0.02 13.84 -7.91
N SER A 86 0.72 13.57 -8.98
CA SER A 86 0.73 14.34 -10.24
C SER A 86 0.01 13.61 -11.39
N GLY A 87 -0.91 12.69 -11.08
CA GLY A 87 -1.60 11.88 -12.10
C GLY A 87 -0.72 10.76 -12.66
N THR A 88 -0.96 10.35 -13.92
CA THR A 88 -0.23 9.24 -14.56
C THR A 88 1.27 9.48 -14.75
N PRO A 89 1.78 10.70 -15.05
CA PRO A 89 3.23 10.93 -15.20
C PRO A 89 4.03 10.65 -13.93
N TRP A 90 3.38 10.74 -12.76
CA TRP A 90 4.01 10.49 -11.47
C TRP A 90 4.76 9.16 -11.44
N PHE A 91 4.19 8.10 -12.01
CA PHE A 91 4.82 6.78 -11.95
C PHE A 91 6.11 6.74 -12.77
N ASP A 92 6.09 7.32 -13.98
CA ASP A 92 7.28 7.41 -14.84
C ASP A 92 8.38 8.25 -14.17
N GLU A 93 8.01 9.34 -13.49
CA GLU A 93 8.94 10.14 -12.68
C GLU A 93 9.56 9.31 -11.54
N GLN A 94 8.78 8.48 -10.86
CA GLN A 94 9.30 7.60 -9.81
C GLN A 94 10.22 6.49 -10.38
N LEU A 95 9.92 5.97 -11.57
CA LEU A 95 10.76 4.98 -12.24
C LEU A 95 12.12 5.53 -12.67
N ALA A 96 12.17 6.80 -13.06
CA ALA A 96 13.42 7.48 -13.36
C ALA A 96 14.33 7.60 -12.11
N VAL A 97 13.74 7.64 -10.91
CA VAL A 97 14.46 7.73 -9.63
C VAL A 97 14.88 6.36 -9.10
N ASP A 98 13.99 5.37 -9.12
CA ASP A 98 14.28 4.01 -8.68
C ASP A 98 13.88 2.95 -9.72
N PRO A 99 14.87 2.38 -10.44
CA PRO A 99 14.63 1.31 -11.40
C PRO A 99 14.04 0.02 -10.79
N ASN A 100 14.15 -0.19 -9.48
CA ASN A 100 13.59 -1.37 -8.80
C ASN A 100 12.10 -1.22 -8.43
N LEU A 101 11.50 -0.04 -8.65
CA LEU A 101 10.14 0.25 -8.24
C LEU A 101 9.12 -0.67 -8.95
N ILE A 102 9.32 -1.03 -10.22
CA ILE A 102 8.43 -1.97 -10.93
C ILE A 102 8.38 -3.31 -10.20
N GLN A 103 9.55 -3.87 -9.87
CA GLN A 103 9.69 -5.17 -9.22
C GLN A 103 9.02 -5.14 -7.84
N ARG A 104 9.25 -4.08 -7.06
CA ARG A 104 8.63 -3.89 -5.73
C ARG A 104 7.12 -3.71 -5.83
N THR A 105 6.64 -2.98 -6.83
CA THR A 105 5.20 -2.77 -7.08
C THR A 105 4.51 -4.07 -7.46
N ILE A 106 5.09 -4.85 -8.38
CA ILE A 106 4.56 -6.16 -8.77
C ILE A 106 4.57 -7.12 -7.59
N ALA A 107 5.69 -7.20 -6.85
CA ALA A 107 5.80 -8.05 -5.67
C ALA A 107 4.75 -7.69 -4.62
N LEU A 108 4.59 -6.40 -4.30
CA LEU A 108 3.59 -5.92 -3.35
C LEU A 108 2.17 -6.24 -3.79
N ASP A 109 1.86 -6.08 -5.08
CA ASP A 109 0.56 -6.40 -5.64
C ASP A 109 0.23 -7.90 -5.50
N VAL A 110 1.10 -8.75 -6.04
CA VAL A 110 0.92 -10.21 -6.06
C VAL A 110 0.85 -10.76 -4.64
N LEU A 111 1.80 -10.40 -3.77
CA LEU A 111 1.91 -10.95 -2.42
C LEU A 111 0.76 -10.49 -1.50
N ARG A 112 0.10 -9.37 -1.80
CA ARG A 112 -1.03 -8.86 -1.00
C ARG A 112 -2.40 -9.21 -1.59
N ASN A 113 -2.43 -9.84 -2.76
CA ASN A 113 -3.68 -10.27 -3.41
C ASN A 113 -4.35 -11.42 -2.63
N GLY A 114 -3.56 -12.33 -2.05
CA GLY A 114 -4.05 -13.36 -1.12
C GLY A 114 -4.56 -12.79 0.22
N GLY A 115 -4.35 -11.49 0.47
CA GLY A 115 -4.77 -10.71 1.63
C GLY A 115 -3.87 -10.85 2.86
N GLU A 116 -2.68 -11.39 2.67
CA GLU A 116 -1.51 -11.19 3.51
C GLU A 116 -1.17 -9.70 3.59
N ARG A 117 -0.42 -9.34 4.64
CA ARG A 117 0.17 -8.00 4.76
C ARG A 117 1.65 -8.13 4.39
N VAL A 118 2.14 -7.18 3.61
CA VAL A 118 3.54 -7.12 3.19
C VAL A 118 4.02 -5.71 3.49
N VAL A 119 4.94 -5.58 4.43
CA VAL A 119 5.38 -4.29 4.96
C VAL A 119 6.83 -4.05 4.55
N PRO A 120 7.11 -2.98 3.76
CA PRO A 120 8.47 -2.58 3.42
C PRO A 120 9.36 -2.40 4.66
N VAL A 121 10.62 -2.83 4.57
CA VAL A 121 11.56 -2.80 5.70
C VAL A 121 11.86 -1.40 6.22
N VAL A 122 11.73 -0.38 5.36
CA VAL A 122 11.87 1.04 5.73
C VAL A 122 10.87 1.48 6.80
N HIS A 123 9.76 0.76 6.96
CA HIS A 123 8.76 1.00 8.00
C HIS A 123 9.03 0.22 9.29
N LEU A 124 10.01 -0.68 9.28
CA LEU A 124 10.25 -1.68 10.32
C LEU A 124 11.55 -1.47 11.09
N GLU A 125 12.37 -0.50 10.70
CA GLU A 125 13.66 -0.21 11.35
C GLU A 125 13.52 0.00 12.86
N GLN A 126 12.48 0.71 13.31
CA GLN A 126 12.23 0.92 14.74
C GLN A 126 11.81 -0.36 15.47
N ARG A 127 11.20 -1.31 14.76
CA ARG A 127 10.63 -2.54 15.34
C ARG A 127 11.67 -3.65 15.44
N PHE A 128 12.54 -3.79 14.44
CA PHE A 128 13.47 -4.91 14.32
C PHE A 128 14.95 -4.49 14.24
N GLY A 129 15.23 -3.18 14.20
CA GLY A 129 16.58 -2.69 13.93
C GLY A 129 17.01 -2.93 12.48
N ALA A 130 18.31 -3.15 12.28
CA ALA A 130 18.88 -3.41 10.97
C ALA A 130 18.48 -4.80 10.45
N LEU A 131 17.76 -4.82 9.32
CA LEU A 131 17.45 -6.04 8.59
C LEU A 131 18.50 -6.30 7.49
N PRO A 132 18.66 -7.55 7.00
CA PRO A 132 19.61 -7.86 5.94
C PRO A 132 19.35 -6.98 4.70
N SER A 133 20.41 -6.43 4.11
CA SER A 133 20.32 -5.44 3.02
C SER A 133 19.59 -5.91 1.77
N ALA A 134 19.53 -7.23 1.54
CA ALA A 134 18.77 -7.83 0.44
C ALA A 134 17.25 -7.97 0.73
N THR A 135 16.78 -7.57 1.91
CA THR A 135 15.38 -7.71 2.32
C THR A 135 14.63 -6.41 2.02
N TRP A 136 13.64 -6.46 1.11
CA TRP A 136 12.80 -5.31 0.81
C TRP A 136 11.56 -5.20 1.71
N ALA A 137 10.94 -6.32 2.08
CA ALA A 137 9.74 -6.35 2.89
C ALA A 137 9.62 -7.64 3.71
N ILE A 138 8.79 -7.60 4.75
CA ILE A 138 8.41 -8.76 5.54
C ILE A 138 6.91 -9.05 5.31
N ARG A 139 6.55 -10.33 5.26
CA ARG A 139 5.17 -10.80 5.08
C ARG A 139 4.60 -11.25 6.42
N TRP A 140 3.40 -10.77 6.75
CA TRP A 140 2.58 -11.23 7.86
C TRP A 140 1.42 -12.07 7.32
N GLU A 141 1.14 -13.15 8.03
CA GLU A 141 -0.06 -13.93 7.76
C GLU A 141 -1.32 -13.10 8.04
N ARG A 142 -2.38 -13.34 7.28
CA ARG A 142 -3.63 -12.55 7.38
C ARG A 142 -4.20 -12.48 8.80
N HIS A 143 -4.04 -13.56 9.57
CA HIS A 143 -4.57 -13.71 10.93
C HIS A 143 -3.60 -13.23 12.01
N GLU A 144 -2.37 -12.87 11.63
CA GLU A 144 -1.38 -12.34 12.56
C GLU A 144 -1.77 -10.91 12.98
N LEU A 145 -1.52 -10.57 14.24
CA LEU A 145 -1.81 -9.24 14.76
C LEU A 145 -0.80 -8.24 14.21
N TRP A 146 -1.29 -7.12 13.67
CA TRP A 146 -0.48 -5.96 13.34
C TRP A 146 -0.55 -4.97 14.50
N THR A 147 0.53 -4.92 15.28
CA THR A 147 0.74 -4.04 16.43
C THR A 147 2.09 -3.38 16.32
#